data_AF-A0A835BYK9-F1
#
_entry.id   AF-A0A835BYK9-F1
#
_cell.length_a   1.000
_cell.length_b   1.000
_cell.length_c   1.000
_cell.angle_alpha   90.00
_cell.angle_beta   90.00
_cell.angle_gamma   90.00
#
_symmetry.space_group_name_H-M   'P 1'
#
loop_
_entity.id
_entity.type
_entity.pdbx_description
1 polymer ?
#
loop_
_entity_poly.entity_id
_entity_poly.type
_entity_poly.pdbx_seq_one_letter_code
_entity_poly.pdbx_strand_id
1 'polypeptide(L)' 'MRKKVDERIRTLIENGVRQRQRSMFVIVGDKSRDQIVNLNYMLSKSRVKSRPSVLWCYRDKLEISR' A
#
# COMPACT_ATOMS: atom_id res chain seq x y z
N MET A 1 -12.03 11.70 -13.20
CA MET A 1 -10.71 12.15 -13.69
C MET A 1 -9.60 11.28 -13.10
N ARG A 2 -8.83 10.57 -13.94
CA ARG A 2 -7.71 9.72 -13.48
C ARG A 2 -6.51 10.62 -13.17
N LYS A 3 -6.11 10.72 -11.91
CA LYS A 3 -4.92 11.50 -11.51
C LYS A 3 -3.68 10.62 -11.60
N LYS A 4 -2.59 11.16 -12.15
CA LYS A 4 -1.28 10.49 -12.12
C LYS A 4 -0.78 10.52 -10.68
N VAL A 5 -0.45 9.33 -10.15
CA VAL A 5 0.21 9.21 -8.84
C VAL A 5 1.68 9.60 -9.02
N ASP A 6 2.20 10.34 -8.06
CA ASP A 6 3.61 10.71 -8.01
C ASP A 6 4.51 9.47 -8.03
N GLU A 7 5.56 9.49 -8.85
CA GLU A 7 6.43 8.34 -9.07
C GLU A 7 7.23 7.94 -7.83
N ARG A 8 7.45 8.87 -6.90
CA ARG A 8 8.22 8.62 -5.66
C ARG A 8 7.63 7.46 -4.85
N ILE A 9 6.30 7.29 -4.86
CA ILE A 9 5.62 6.19 -4.17
C ILE A 9 6.02 4.83 -4.77
N ARG A 10 6.02 4.73 -6.10
CA ARG A 10 6.43 3.51 -6.81
C ARG A 10 7.90 3.21 -6.57
N THR A 11 8.76 4.21 -6.75
CA THR A 11 10.21 4.09 -6.57
C THR A 11 10.57 3.62 -5.17
N LEU A 12 9.91 4.17 -4.13
CA LEU A 12 10.13 3.75 -2.74
C LEU A 12 9.76 2.28 -2.51
N ILE A 13 8.61 1.83 -3.04
CA ILE A 13 8.17 0.42 -2.91
C ILE A 13 9.16 -0.51 -3.60
N GLU A 14 9.54 -0.21 -4.84
CA GLU A 14 10.43 -1.05 -5.64
C GLU A 14 11.84 -1.14 -5.01
N ASN A 15 12.36 -0.03 -4.52
CA ASN A 15 13.63 0.00 -3.81
C ASN A 15 13.56 -0.76 -2.48
N GLY A 16 12.49 -0.60 -1.70
CA GLY A 16 12.29 -1.34 -0.46
C GLY A 16 12.26 -2.86 -0.69
N VAL A 17 11.57 -3.31 -1.74
CA VAL A 17 11.56 -4.73 -2.12
C VAL A 17 12.96 -5.21 -2.54
N ARG A 18 13.66 -4.45 -3.41
CA ARG A 18 14.98 -4.82 -3.93
C ARG A 18 16.04 -4.89 -2.82
N GLN A 19 16.01 -3.92 -1.90
CA GLN A 19 16.97 -3.81 -0.79
C GLN A 19 16.55 -4.60 0.46
N ARG A 20 15.39 -5.28 0.42
CA ARG A 20 14.78 -5.97 1.58
C ARG A 20 14.57 -5.05 2.79
N GLN A 21 14.21 -3.80 2.55
CA GLN A 21 13.91 -2.81 3.56
C GLN A 21 12.39 -2.62 3.71
N ARG A 22 11.96 -2.24 4.93
CA ARG A 22 10.56 -1.93 5.23
C ARG A 22 10.32 -0.44 4.99
N SER A 23 9.37 -0.11 4.13
CA SER A 23 8.91 1.26 3.90
C SER A 23 7.70 1.57 4.78
N MET A 24 7.59 2.81 5.27
CA MET A 24 6.44 3.30 6.00
C MET A 24 5.71 4.37 5.19
N PHE A 25 4.37 4.28 5.16
CA PHE A 25 3.51 5.27 4.52
C PHE A 25 2.48 5.78 5.53
N VAL A 26 2.25 7.09 5.53
CA VAL A 26 1.17 7.74 6.28
C VAL A 26 0.21 8.34 5.25
N ILE A 27 -1.06 7.97 5.31
CA ILE A 27 -2.10 8.44 4.38
C ILE A 27 -3.04 9.36 5.14
N VAL A 28 -3.18 10.60 4.66
CA VAL A 28 -4.06 11.60 5.26
C VAL A 28 -5.20 11.89 4.28
N GLY A 29 -6.45 11.79 4.75
CA GLY A 29 -7.65 12.15 4.00
C GLY A 29 -8.77 11.12 4.06
N ASP A 30 -9.99 11.58 3.78
CA ASP A 30 -11.24 10.81 3.97
C ASP A 30 -11.33 9.57 3.08
N LYS A 31 -10.69 9.60 1.90
CA LYS A 31 -10.65 8.51 0.92
C LYS A 31 -9.37 7.67 0.99
N SER A 32 -8.72 7.63 2.15
CA SER A 32 -7.48 6.88 2.38
C SER A 32 -7.64 5.38 2.11
N ARG A 33 -8.83 4.81 2.37
CA ARG A 33 -9.15 3.39 2.13
C ARG A 33 -8.90 2.96 0.69
N ASP A 34 -9.33 3.77 -0.28
CA ASP A 34 -9.12 3.51 -1.71
C ASP A 34 -7.63 3.51 -2.07
N GLN A 35 -6.82 4.30 -1.36
CA GLN A 35 -5.37 4.39 -1.61
C GLN A 35 -4.61 3.18 -1.07
N ILE A 36 -5.11 2.53 -0.01
CA ILE A 36 -4.50 1.28 0.50
C ILE A 36 -4.53 0.18 -0.57
N VAL A 37 -5.63 0.08 -1.33
CA VAL A 37 -5.76 -0.88 -2.44
C VAL A 37 -4.72 -0.61 -3.53
N ASN A 38 -4.52 0.65 -3.90
CA ASN A 38 -3.52 1.06 -4.88
C ASN A 38 -2.09 0.72 -4.42
N LEU A 39 -1.75 0.97 -3.15
CA LEU A 39 -0.46 0.63 -2.57
C LEU A 39 -0.23 -0.89 -2.56
N ASN A 40 -1.23 -1.67 -2.15
CA ASN A 40 -1.15 -3.13 -2.15
C ASN A 40 -0.95 -3.70 -3.56
N TYR A 41 -1.62 -3.12 -4.56
CA TYR A 41 -1.45 -3.48 -5.97
C TYR A 41 -0.02 -3.19 -6.46
N MET A 42 0.53 -2.02 -6.13
CA MET A 42 1.91 -1.67 -6.49
C MET A 42 2.92 -2.63 -5.84
N LEU A 43 2.79 -2.90 -4.54
CA LEU A 43 3.64 -3.87 -3.83
C LEU A 43 3.55 -5.27 -4.43
N SER A 44 2.34 -5.72 -4.79
CA SER A 44 2.11 -7.04 -5.39
C SER A 44 2.77 -7.15 -6.76
N LYS A 45 2.82 -6.07 -7.54
CA LYS A 45 3.53 -6.04 -8.84
C LYS A 45 5.05 -5.99 -8.69
N SER A 46 5.57 -5.36 -7.65
CA SER A 46 7.01 -5.24 -7.42
C SER A 46 7.66 -6.53 -6.89
N ARG A 47 6.88 -7.54 -6.46
CA ARG A 47 7.38 -8.82 -5.90
C ARG A 47 7.08 -9.98 -6.85
N VAL A 48 8.04 -10.91 -6.97
CA VAL A 48 7.87 -12.17 -7.74
C VAL A 48 7.21 -13.29 -6.91
N LYS A 49 7.30 -13.22 -5.58
CA LYS A 49 6.75 -14.23 -4.64
C LYS A 49 5.25 -14.04 -4.37
N SER A 50 4.65 -15.06 -3.73
CA SER A 50 3.25 -15.10 -3.29
C SER A 50 2.79 -13.82 -2.58
N ARG A 51 1.48 -13.53 -2.73
CA ARG A 51 0.82 -12.34 -2.17
C ARG A 51 1.13 -12.21 -0.68
N PRO A 52 1.62 -11.05 -0.22
CA PRO A 52 1.90 -10.85 1.20
C PRO A 52 0.59 -10.95 1.99
N SER A 53 0.65 -11.59 3.17
CA SER A 53 -0.43 -11.51 4.16
C SER A 53 -0.55 -10.06 4.66
N VAL A 54 -1.78 -9.58 4.82
CA VAL A 54 -2.06 -8.23 5.32
C VAL A 54 -2.62 -8.33 6.73
N LEU A 55 -1.98 -7.65 7.68
CA LEU A 55 -2.48 -7.47 9.05
C LEU A 55 -3.26 -6.17 9.12
N TRP A 56 -4.50 -6.25 9.61
CA TRP A 56 -5.33 -5.09 9.91
C TRP A 56 -5.41 -4.90 11.42
N CYS A 57 -5.02 -3.72 11.91
CA CYS A 57 -5.14 -3.34 13.30
C CYS A 57 -6.12 -2.18 13.40
N TYR A 58 -7.15 -2.34 14.24
CA TYR A 58 -8.15 -1.32 14.53
C TYR A 58 -8.56 -1.46 15.99
N ARG A 59 -9.00 -0.35 16.60
CA ARG A 59 -9.44 -0.38 17.99
C ARG A 59 -10.82 -1.03 18.14
N ASP A 60 -11.80 -0.52 17.39
CA ASP A 60 -13.22 -0.88 17.57
C ASP A 60 -13.80 -1.62 16.36
N LYS A 61 -14.08 -0.90 15.26
CA LYS A 61 -14.56 -1.48 14.00
C LYS A 61 -13.73 -0.98 12.83
N LEU A 62 -13.35 -1.91 11.97
CA LEU A 62 -12.86 -1.59 10.65
C LEU A 62 -14.04 -1.67 9.69
N GLU A 63 -14.48 -0.56 9.11
CA GLU A 63 -15.57 -0.54 8.10
C GLU A 63 -15.16 -1.23 6.76
N ILE A 64 -14.10 -2.03 6.77
CA ILE A 64 -13.59 -2.82 5.64
C ILE A 64 -14.00 -4.29 5.80
N SER A 65 -14.28 -4.77 7.01
CA SER A 65 -14.85 -6.10 7.24
C SER A 65 -16.37 -6.00 7.20
N ARG A 66 -16.97 -6.57 6.15
CA ARG A 66 -18.40 -6.88 6.13
C ARG A 66 -18.72 -7.96 7.17
#